data_AF-A0A9D8H746-F1
#
_entry.id   AF-A0A9D8H746-F1
#
_cell.length_a   1.000
_cell.length_b   1.000
_cell.length_c   1.000
_cell.angle_alpha   90.00
_cell.angle_beta   90.00
_cell.angle_gamma   90.00
#
_symmetry.space_group_name_H-M   'P 1'
#
loop_
_entity.id
_entity.type
_entity.pdbx_description
1 polymer ?
#
loop_
_entity_poly.entity_id
_entity_poly.type
_entity_poly.pdbx_seq_one_letter_code
_entity_poly.pdbx_strand_id
1 'polypeptide(L)'
;MRCSSPPRWQSASPGDALRALEHGGGFAFLAELTAWTYGQVGSAAFPSMADAFHLASYPAIAAGLVTLAAAHTKLKDRSAVLDAWIVAVAATLVLWLVLVTASPIDSGMTSLQRGFATAYLGGDVLLLALAVRLLFALRTRTVAMLLLFGSIAVMLVSDVLYAIDDQRLDPAGGGAARACVLVAYSLAGMAGLHHSIADHVEPARPLG
;
A
#
# COMPACT_ATOMS: atom_id res chain seq x y z
N MET A 1 -35.50 2.44 25.74
CA MET A 1 -34.61 2.80 24.62
C MET A 1 -33.29 2.05 24.83
N ARG A 2 -32.95 1.08 23.97
CA ARG A 2 -31.64 0.41 24.01
C ARG A 2 -30.69 1.26 23.16
N CYS A 3 -29.62 1.79 23.75
CA CYS A 3 -28.53 2.36 22.98
C CYS A 3 -27.97 1.26 22.10
N SER A 4 -28.14 1.38 20.78
CA SER A 4 -27.43 0.54 19.83
C SER A 4 -25.94 0.83 19.98
N SER A 5 -25.17 -0.17 20.36
CA SER A 5 -23.71 -0.06 20.39
C SER A 5 -23.22 0.43 19.02
N PRO A 6 -22.31 1.42 18.97
CA PRO A 6 -21.75 1.86 17.70
C PRO A 6 -21.10 0.67 16.98
N PRO A 7 -21.18 0.60 15.65
CA PRO A 7 -20.59 -0.49 14.89
C PRO A 7 -19.07 -0.54 15.11
N ARG A 8 -18.48 -1.75 15.20
CA ARG A 8 -17.07 -2.02 15.59
C ARG A 8 -16.00 -1.19 14.88
N TRP A 9 -16.26 -0.69 13.66
CA TRP A 9 -15.32 0.19 12.96
C TRP A 9 -15.19 1.59 13.59
N GLN A 10 -16.08 1.98 14.51
CA GLN A 10 -15.99 3.24 15.28
C GLN A 10 -15.10 3.14 16.52
N SER A 11 -14.71 1.94 16.95
CA SER A 11 -13.85 1.71 18.12
C SER A 11 -12.42 1.33 17.76
N ALA A 12 -12.05 1.38 16.48
CA ALA A 12 -10.72 1.00 16.05
C ALA A 12 -9.71 2.06 16.51
N SER A 13 -8.72 1.62 17.29
CA SER A 13 -7.74 2.51 17.89
C SER A 13 -6.61 2.83 16.90
N PRO A 14 -5.92 3.98 17.03
CA PRO A 14 -4.71 4.25 16.26
C PRO A 14 -3.65 3.13 16.34
N GLY A 15 -3.62 2.40 17.47
CA GLY A 15 -2.74 1.24 17.66
C GLY A 15 -3.12 0.03 16.78
N ASP A 16 -4.40 -0.18 16.50
CA ASP A 16 -4.85 -1.25 15.60
C ASP A 16 -4.48 -0.94 14.15
N ALA A 17 -4.52 0.35 13.76
CA ALA A 17 -4.06 0.79 12.45
C ALA A 17 -2.55 0.54 12.28
N LEU A 18 -1.75 0.88 13.30
CA LEU A 18 -0.30 0.70 13.25
C LEU A 18 0.08 -0.79 13.14
N ARG A 19 -0.55 -1.67 13.94
CA ARG A 19 -0.31 -3.11 13.86
C ARG A 19 -0.66 -3.70 12.49
N ALA A 20 -1.76 -3.24 11.89
CA ALA A 20 -2.13 -3.68 10.54
C ALA A 20 -1.09 -3.26 9.48
N LEU A 21 -0.55 -2.04 9.60
CA LEU A 21 0.54 -1.56 8.74
C LEU A 21 1.85 -2.34 8.97
N GLU A 22 2.19 -2.65 10.22
CA GLU A 22 3.36 -3.48 10.57
C GLU A 22 3.26 -4.88 9.96
N HIS A 23 2.12 -5.55 10.12
CA HIS A 23 1.87 -6.86 9.52
C HIS A 23 1.93 -6.79 7.99
N GLY A 24 1.33 -5.76 7.39
CA GLY A 24 1.39 -5.53 5.94
C GLY A 24 2.81 -5.36 5.43
N GLY A 25 3.62 -4.52 6.08
CA GLY A 25 5.04 -4.34 5.76
C GLY A 25 5.86 -5.62 5.94
N GLY A 26 5.56 -6.41 6.96
CA GLY A 26 6.18 -7.72 7.18
C GLY A 26 5.91 -8.70 6.04
N PHE A 27 4.67 -8.79 5.57
CA PHE A 27 4.32 -9.63 4.41
C PHE A 27 5.02 -9.16 3.13
N ALA A 28 5.08 -7.85 2.88
CA ALA A 28 5.75 -7.29 1.72
C ALA A 28 7.27 -7.59 1.76
N PHE A 29 7.91 -7.44 2.92
CA PHE A 29 9.32 -7.78 3.11
C PHE A 29 9.60 -9.29 2.87
N LEU A 30 8.74 -10.16 3.39
CA LEU A 30 8.85 -11.61 3.16
C LEU A 30 8.68 -11.97 1.69
N ALA A 31 7.78 -11.29 0.97
CA ALA A 31 7.62 -11.45 -0.47
C ALA A 31 8.92 -11.14 -1.21
N GLU A 32 9.52 -9.98 -0.96
CA GLU A 32 10.78 -9.53 -1.57
C GLU A 32 11.96 -10.44 -1.24
N LEU A 33 12.07 -10.86 0.02
CA LEU A 33 13.10 -11.80 0.45
C LEU A 33 12.96 -13.14 -0.28
N THR A 34 11.72 -13.64 -0.42
CA THR A 34 11.44 -14.91 -1.11
C THR A 34 11.68 -14.78 -2.63
N ALA A 35 11.27 -13.67 -3.23
CA ALA A 35 11.50 -13.40 -4.66
C ALA A 35 13.00 -13.33 -4.96
N TRP A 36 13.78 -12.66 -4.11
CA TRP A 36 15.23 -12.62 -4.26
C TRP A 36 15.87 -14.00 -4.13
N THR A 37 15.50 -14.79 -3.12
CA THR A 37 16.09 -16.13 -2.95
C THR A 37 15.78 -17.02 -4.14
N TYR A 38 14.55 -16.99 -4.67
CA TYR A 38 14.17 -17.72 -5.88
C TYR A 38 14.93 -17.25 -7.13
N GLY A 39 15.18 -15.94 -7.26
CA GLY A 39 16.02 -15.40 -8.34
C GLY A 39 17.45 -15.95 -8.29
N GLN A 40 18.05 -16.06 -7.09
CA GLN A 40 19.42 -16.57 -6.93
C GLN A 40 19.56 -18.07 -7.25
N VAL A 41 18.51 -18.86 -7.06
CA VAL A 41 18.54 -20.31 -7.30
C VAL A 41 17.86 -20.73 -8.61
N GLY A 42 17.42 -19.77 -9.44
CA GLY A 42 16.79 -20.02 -10.73
C GLY A 42 15.39 -20.64 -10.64
N SER A 43 14.68 -20.46 -9.52
CA SER A 43 13.35 -21.04 -9.27
C SER A 43 12.23 -19.99 -9.22
N ALA A 44 12.42 -18.84 -9.86
CA ALA A 44 11.46 -17.73 -9.90
C ALA A 44 10.29 -18.02 -10.86
N ALA A 45 9.57 -19.12 -10.64
CA ALA A 45 8.38 -19.46 -11.40
C ALA A 45 7.19 -18.60 -10.95
N PHE A 46 6.45 -18.01 -11.88
CA PHE A 46 5.27 -17.22 -11.57
C PHE A 46 3.98 -18.04 -11.77
N PRO A 47 3.05 -18.09 -10.78
CA PRO A 47 3.17 -17.59 -9.41
C PRO A 47 3.94 -18.54 -8.47
N SER A 48 4.46 -17.99 -7.37
CA SER A 48 5.27 -18.63 -6.34
C SER A 48 4.81 -18.32 -4.91
N MET A 49 5.55 -18.80 -3.91
CA MET A 49 5.32 -18.42 -2.51
C MET A 49 5.59 -16.92 -2.25
N ALA A 50 6.51 -16.30 -2.99
CA ALA A 50 6.74 -14.86 -2.92
C ALA A 50 5.44 -14.11 -3.30
N ASP A 51 4.73 -14.64 -4.30
CA ASP A 51 3.51 -14.02 -4.78
C ASP A 51 2.36 -14.10 -3.79
N ALA A 52 2.26 -15.21 -3.06
CA ALA A 52 1.28 -15.37 -1.99
C ALA A 52 1.51 -14.37 -0.84
N PHE A 53 2.78 -14.16 -0.44
CA PHE A 53 3.12 -13.17 0.58
C PHE A 53 2.85 -11.75 0.10
N HIS A 54 3.14 -11.46 -1.17
CA HIS A 54 2.86 -10.14 -1.73
C HIS A 54 1.36 -9.85 -1.70
N LEU A 55 0.54 -10.81 -2.13
CA LEU A 55 -0.92 -10.69 -2.11
C LEU A 55 -1.50 -10.51 -0.70
N ALA A 56 -0.90 -11.15 0.31
CA ALA A 56 -1.29 -11.03 1.71
C ALA A 56 -0.97 -9.64 2.31
N SER A 57 0.00 -8.92 1.74
CA SER A 57 0.35 -7.57 2.19
C SER A 57 -0.75 -6.54 1.91
N TYR A 58 -1.37 -6.60 0.72
CA TYR A 58 -2.42 -5.65 0.30
C TYR A 58 -3.57 -5.50 1.31
N PRO A 59 -4.28 -6.56 1.74
CA PRO A 59 -5.39 -6.41 2.67
C PRO A 59 -4.96 -5.89 4.04
N ALA A 60 -3.76 -6.25 4.50
CA ALA A 60 -3.22 -5.78 5.78
C ALA A 60 -2.89 -4.28 5.74
N ILE A 61 -2.18 -3.83 4.69
CA ILE A 61 -1.86 -2.41 4.48
C ILE A 61 -3.16 -1.61 4.29
N ALA A 62 -4.07 -2.10 3.44
CA ALA A 62 -5.36 -1.45 3.21
C ALA A 62 -6.17 -1.30 4.50
N ALA A 63 -6.22 -2.34 5.34
CA ALA A 63 -6.88 -2.28 6.64
C ALA A 63 -6.25 -1.21 7.56
N GLY A 64 -4.92 -1.12 7.57
CA GLY A 64 -4.19 -0.08 8.30
C GLY A 64 -4.55 1.34 7.83
N LEU A 65 -4.52 1.57 6.51
CA LEU A 65 -4.88 2.85 5.91
C LEU A 65 -6.35 3.22 6.16
N VAL A 66 -7.27 2.28 6.02
CA VAL A 66 -8.71 2.50 6.28
C VAL A 66 -8.94 2.82 7.76
N THR A 67 -8.27 2.13 8.67
CA THR A 67 -8.41 2.37 10.12
C THR A 67 -7.84 3.73 10.50
N LEU A 68 -6.69 4.10 9.95
CA LEU A 68 -6.10 5.43 10.13
C LEU A 68 -7.05 6.52 9.58
N ALA A 69 -7.65 6.28 8.42
CA ALA A 69 -8.64 7.18 7.84
C ALA A 69 -9.89 7.30 8.74
N ALA A 70 -10.38 6.20 9.29
CA ALA A 70 -11.55 6.18 10.16
C ALA A 70 -11.32 6.93 11.49
N ALA A 71 -10.09 6.94 12.01
CA ALA A 71 -9.72 7.61 13.25
C ALA A 71 -9.75 9.15 13.15
N HIS A 72 -9.63 9.72 11.95
CA HIS A 72 -9.66 11.17 11.75
C HIS A 72 -11.08 11.66 11.47
N THR A 73 -11.71 12.28 12.47
CA THR A 73 -13.13 12.75 12.44
C THR A 73 -13.50 13.68 11.28
N LYS A 74 -12.53 14.37 10.66
CA LYS A 74 -12.74 15.26 9.50
C LYS A 74 -12.92 14.51 8.16
N LEU A 75 -12.63 13.21 8.10
CA LEU A 75 -12.93 12.34 6.95
C LEU A 75 -14.43 12.02 6.78
N LYS A 76 -15.30 12.56 7.64
CA LYS A 76 -16.75 12.51 7.49
C LYS A 76 -17.31 13.53 6.47
N ASP A 77 -16.49 14.47 5.99
CA ASP A 77 -16.93 15.40 4.94
C ASP A 77 -17.07 14.66 3.60
N ARG A 78 -18.31 14.44 3.19
CA ARG A 78 -18.65 13.68 1.97
C ARG A 78 -18.11 14.31 0.70
N SER A 79 -17.93 15.64 0.67
CA SER A 79 -17.40 16.33 -0.52
C SER A 79 -15.91 16.03 -0.70
N ALA A 80 -15.12 16.15 0.38
CA ALA A 80 -13.71 15.80 0.37
C ALA A 80 -13.48 14.29 0.10
N VAL A 81 -14.42 13.44 0.54
CA VAL A 81 -14.42 12.02 0.21
C VAL A 81 -14.61 11.82 -1.30
N LEU A 82 -15.60 12.48 -1.92
CA LEU A 82 -15.85 12.36 -3.36
C LEU A 82 -14.66 12.85 -4.20
N ASP A 83 -14.05 13.98 -3.85
CA ASP A 83 -12.88 14.49 -4.58
C ASP A 83 -11.69 13.53 -4.49
N ALA A 84 -11.44 12.97 -3.30
CA ALA A 84 -10.42 11.94 -3.14
C ALA A 84 -10.70 10.69 -3.97
N TRP A 85 -11.96 10.25 -4.06
CA TRP A 85 -12.36 9.12 -4.91
C TRP A 85 -12.19 9.44 -6.40
N ILE A 86 -12.52 10.66 -6.84
CA ILE A 86 -12.33 11.07 -8.23
C ILE A 86 -10.85 11.04 -8.60
N VAL A 87 -9.97 11.63 -7.77
CA VAL A 87 -8.52 11.62 -8.01
C VAL A 87 -7.97 10.21 -7.96
N ALA A 88 -8.42 9.39 -6.99
CA ALA A 88 -8.04 7.99 -6.89
C ALA A 88 -8.43 7.20 -8.14
N VAL A 89 -9.66 7.33 -8.62
CA VAL A 89 -10.16 6.67 -9.83
C VAL A 89 -9.39 7.15 -11.06
N ALA A 90 -9.12 8.46 -11.19
CA ALA A 90 -8.34 9.00 -12.30
C ALA A 90 -6.90 8.48 -12.30
N ALA A 91 -6.21 8.53 -11.16
CA ALA A 91 -4.85 8.01 -11.01
C ALA A 91 -4.78 6.50 -11.27
N THR A 92 -5.76 5.76 -10.73
CA THR A 92 -5.98 4.33 -11.00
C THR A 92 -6.13 4.06 -12.48
N LEU A 93 -6.93 4.85 -13.20
CA LEU A 93 -7.17 4.65 -14.63
C LEU A 93 -5.89 4.90 -15.45
N VAL A 94 -5.11 5.93 -15.08
CA VAL A 94 -3.82 6.22 -15.70
C VAL A 94 -2.82 5.12 -15.42
N LEU A 95 -2.68 4.67 -14.17
CA LEU A 95 -1.81 3.56 -13.81
C LEU A 95 -2.24 2.26 -14.50
N TRP A 96 -3.53 1.98 -14.52
CA TRP A 96 -4.11 0.83 -15.22
C TRP A 96 -3.71 0.84 -16.70
N LEU A 97 -3.81 1.99 -17.37
CA LEU A 97 -3.38 2.12 -18.76
C LEU A 97 -1.88 1.83 -18.91
N VAL A 98 -1.04 2.43 -18.07
CA VAL A 98 0.42 2.23 -18.10
C VAL A 98 0.76 0.76 -17.85
N LEU A 99 0.23 0.14 -16.80
CA LEU A 99 0.54 -1.22 -16.39
C LEU A 99 0.03 -2.27 -17.38
N VAL A 100 -1.17 -2.11 -17.93
CA VAL A 100 -1.69 -3.01 -18.97
C VAL A 100 -0.90 -2.88 -20.27
N THR A 101 -0.42 -1.68 -20.61
CA THR A 101 0.46 -1.51 -21.78
C THR A 101 1.88 -2.02 -21.54
N ALA A 102 2.37 -1.96 -20.30
CA ALA A 102 3.71 -2.37 -19.90
C ALA A 102 3.80 -3.88 -19.58
N SER A 103 2.71 -4.55 -19.24
CA SER A 103 2.70 -6.00 -19.06
C SER A 103 1.41 -6.54 -19.68
N PRO A 104 1.37 -6.74 -21.01
CA PRO A 104 0.22 -7.34 -21.64
C PRO A 104 0.02 -8.72 -21.04
N ILE A 105 -1.16 -8.95 -20.46
CA ILE A 105 -1.59 -10.28 -20.03
C ILE A 105 -1.63 -11.16 -21.28
N ASP A 106 -0.56 -11.90 -21.50
CA ASP A 106 -0.36 -12.65 -22.72
C ASP A 106 -1.41 -13.76 -22.88
N SER A 107 -1.72 -14.09 -24.13
CA SER A 107 -2.63 -15.21 -24.44
C SER A 107 -2.09 -16.57 -23.99
N GLY A 108 -0.78 -16.66 -23.71
CA GLY A 108 -0.11 -17.87 -23.20
C GLY A 108 -0.19 -18.06 -21.69
N MET A 109 -0.67 -17.08 -20.91
CA MET A 109 -0.79 -17.22 -19.46
C MET A 109 -1.89 -18.22 -19.07
N THR A 110 -1.60 -19.05 -18.07
CA THR A 110 -2.60 -19.86 -17.40
C THR A 110 -3.62 -18.99 -16.67
N SER A 111 -4.83 -19.51 -16.42
CA SER A 111 -5.88 -18.81 -15.67
C SER A 111 -5.41 -18.39 -14.27
N LEU A 112 -4.51 -19.16 -13.65
CA LEU A 112 -3.94 -18.86 -12.34
C LEU A 112 -2.99 -17.66 -12.40
N GLN A 113 -2.05 -17.66 -13.36
CA GLN A 113 -1.13 -16.53 -13.58
C GLN A 113 -1.89 -15.23 -13.86
N ARG A 114 -2.93 -15.31 -14.70
CA ARG A 114 -3.81 -14.18 -14.98
C ARG A 114 -4.53 -13.68 -13.73
N GLY A 115 -4.98 -14.59 -12.87
CA GLY A 115 -5.61 -14.26 -11.59
C GLY A 115 -4.67 -13.46 -10.67
N PHE A 116 -3.43 -13.93 -10.49
CA PHE A 116 -2.41 -13.24 -9.68
C PHE A 116 -2.05 -11.87 -10.25
N ALA A 117 -1.77 -11.78 -11.56
CA ALA A 117 -1.45 -10.52 -12.22
C ALA A 117 -2.58 -9.48 -12.07
N THR A 118 -3.83 -9.91 -12.24
CA THR A 118 -5.00 -9.03 -12.06
C THR A 118 -5.14 -8.58 -10.60
N ALA A 119 -4.83 -9.47 -9.64
CA ALA A 119 -4.95 -9.18 -8.22
C ALA A 119 -3.87 -8.19 -7.73
N TYR A 120 -2.64 -8.26 -8.26
CA TYR A 120 -1.60 -7.24 -8.02
C TYR A 120 -2.04 -5.88 -8.50
N LEU A 121 -2.47 -5.81 -9.76
CA LEU A 121 -2.93 -4.57 -10.36
C LEU A 121 -4.10 -3.94 -9.58
N GLY A 122 -5.05 -4.77 -9.12
CA GLY A 122 -6.14 -4.31 -8.25
C GLY A 122 -5.67 -3.86 -6.86
N GLY A 123 -4.68 -4.54 -6.29
CA GLY A 123 -4.08 -4.21 -5.00
C GLY A 123 -3.35 -2.87 -5.03
N ASP A 124 -2.51 -2.62 -6.03
CA ASP A 124 -1.75 -1.37 -6.19
C ASP A 124 -2.68 -0.17 -6.30
N VAL A 125 -3.70 -0.31 -7.15
CA VAL A 125 -4.78 0.65 -7.34
C VAL A 125 -5.50 0.96 -6.03
N LEU A 126 -5.84 -0.06 -5.25
CA LEU A 126 -6.52 0.10 -3.97
C LEU A 126 -5.64 0.85 -2.97
N LEU A 127 -4.38 0.47 -2.83
CA LEU A 127 -3.45 1.13 -1.90
C LEU A 127 -3.20 2.57 -2.30
N LEU A 128 -3.00 2.84 -3.60
CA LEU A 128 -2.84 4.19 -4.11
C LEU A 128 -4.07 5.06 -3.82
N ALA A 129 -5.26 4.54 -4.08
CA ALA A 129 -6.52 5.23 -3.81
C ALA A 129 -6.65 5.62 -2.33
N LEU A 130 -6.34 4.68 -1.42
CA LEU A 130 -6.38 4.91 0.02
C LEU A 130 -5.32 5.91 0.49
N ALA A 131 -4.10 5.82 -0.05
CA ALA A 131 -3.01 6.74 0.25
C ALA A 131 -3.33 8.17 -0.18
N VAL A 132 -3.80 8.34 -1.42
CA VAL A 132 -4.25 9.64 -1.96
C VAL A 132 -5.38 10.20 -1.10
N ARG A 133 -6.37 9.38 -0.75
CA ARG A 133 -7.47 9.81 0.12
C ARG A 133 -6.98 10.32 1.47
N LEU A 134 -6.06 9.60 2.13
CA LEU A 134 -5.46 10.03 3.38
C LEU A 134 -4.69 11.35 3.21
N LEU A 135 -3.94 11.50 2.13
CA LEU A 135 -3.14 12.70 1.86
C LEU A 135 -4.00 13.97 1.70
N PHE A 136 -5.18 13.85 1.10
CA PHE A 136 -6.14 14.96 0.93
C PHE A 136 -6.98 15.23 2.18
N ALA A 137 -7.25 14.20 2.97
CA ALA A 137 -8.03 14.32 4.19
C ALA A 137 -7.31 15.03 5.35
N LEU A 138 -5.99 14.97 5.38
CA LEU A 138 -5.18 15.50 6.47
C LEU A 138 -4.87 16.98 6.23
N ARG A 139 -5.44 17.87 7.07
CA ARG A 139 -5.15 19.32 7.04
C ARG A 139 -3.76 19.69 7.52
N THR A 140 -3.15 18.88 8.39
CA THR A 140 -1.79 19.05 8.90
C THR A 140 -1.01 17.79 8.59
N ARG A 141 0.06 17.93 7.81
CA ARG A 141 0.93 16.82 7.43
C ARG A 141 2.10 16.78 8.40
N THR A 142 2.09 15.82 9.32
CA THR A 142 3.26 15.57 10.17
C THR A 142 4.38 14.96 9.33
N VAL A 143 5.61 15.06 9.80
CA VAL A 143 6.77 14.47 9.12
C VAL A 143 6.58 12.95 8.97
N ALA A 144 6.06 12.26 9.99
CA ALA A 144 5.73 10.83 9.91
C ALA A 144 4.76 10.51 8.76
N MET A 145 3.72 11.32 8.58
CA MET A 145 2.76 11.15 7.48
C MET A 145 3.42 11.38 6.12
N LEU A 146 4.27 12.40 5.99
CA LEU A 146 5.00 12.66 4.75
C LEU A 146 5.96 11.53 4.40
N LEU A 147 6.64 10.95 5.38
CA LEU A 147 7.50 9.77 5.20
C LEU A 147 6.68 8.55 4.76
N LEU A 148 5.51 8.33 5.35
CA LEU A 148 4.61 7.24 4.97
C LEU A 148 4.08 7.42 3.54
N PHE A 149 3.66 8.63 3.16
CA PHE A 149 3.22 8.91 1.78
C PHE A 149 4.37 8.80 0.78
N GLY A 150 5.57 9.26 1.16
CA GLY A 150 6.78 9.10 0.36
C GLY A 150 7.12 7.62 0.14
N SER A 151 6.99 6.79 1.18
CA SER A 151 7.18 5.34 1.07
C SER A 151 6.25 4.72 0.03
N ILE A 152 4.95 5.03 0.08
CA ILE A 152 3.96 4.50 -0.87
C ILE A 152 4.26 4.99 -2.29
N ALA A 153 4.64 6.27 -2.46
CA ALA A 153 4.98 6.82 -3.77
C ALA A 153 6.23 6.15 -4.37
N VAL A 154 7.28 5.91 -3.57
CA VAL A 154 8.49 5.21 -4.02
C VAL A 154 8.21 3.74 -4.34
N MET A 155 7.31 3.10 -3.59
CA MET A 155 6.87 1.73 -3.89
C MET A 155 6.22 1.67 -5.27
N LEU A 156 5.31 2.60 -5.58
CA LEU A 156 4.67 2.68 -6.88
C LEU A 156 5.65 2.89 -8.04
N VAL A 157 6.70 3.67 -7.81
CA VAL A 157 7.80 3.82 -8.78
C VAL A 157 8.53 2.50 -8.98
N SER A 158 8.74 1.73 -7.91
CA SER A 158 9.33 0.39 -8.00
C SER A 158 8.48 -0.54 -8.87
N ASP A 159 7.16 -0.56 -8.68
CA ASP A 159 6.24 -1.40 -9.46
C ASP A 159 6.32 -1.09 -10.96
N VAL A 160 6.37 0.19 -11.33
CA VAL A 160 6.55 0.62 -12.72
C VAL A 160 7.92 0.19 -13.27
N LEU A 161 8.98 0.28 -12.47
CA LEU A 161 10.31 -0.16 -12.89
C LEU A 161 10.35 -1.68 -13.09
N TYR A 162 9.77 -2.46 -12.19
CA TYR A 162 9.65 -3.92 -12.35
C TYR A 162 8.87 -4.30 -13.61
N ALA A 163 7.76 -3.61 -13.90
CA ALA A 163 6.99 -3.84 -15.12
C ALA A 163 7.81 -3.55 -16.39
N ILE A 164 8.66 -2.51 -16.37
CA ILE A 164 9.56 -2.18 -17.49
C ILE A 164 10.67 -3.21 -17.66
N ASP A 165 11.26 -3.67 -16.55
CA ASP A 165 12.36 -4.64 -16.57
C ASP A 165 11.89 -6.00 -17.10
N ASP A 166 10.67 -6.41 -16.76
CA ASP A 166 10.03 -7.62 -17.28
C ASP A 166 9.90 -7.59 -18.82
N GLN A 167 9.48 -6.45 -19.40
CA GLN A 167 9.43 -6.29 -20.86
C GLN A 167 10.79 -6.39 -21.55
N ARG A 168 11.83 -5.89 -20.88
CA ARG A 168 13.19 -5.86 -21.46
C ARG A 168 13.88 -7.21 -21.39
N LEU A 169 13.28 -8.20 -20.71
CA LEU A 169 13.89 -9.50 -20.43
C LEU A 169 15.28 -9.34 -19.82
N ASP A 170 15.52 -8.27 -19.05
CA ASP A 170 16.85 -7.95 -18.50
C ASP A 170 17.05 -8.69 -17.17
N PRO A 171 17.81 -9.80 -17.13
CA PRO A 171 17.99 -10.59 -15.92
C PRO A 171 18.86 -9.86 -14.88
N ALA A 172 19.56 -8.80 -15.28
CA ALA A 172 20.40 -7.96 -14.42
C ALA A 172 19.73 -6.61 -14.07
N GLY A 173 18.62 -6.25 -14.71
CA GLY A 173 18.01 -4.91 -14.70
C GLY A 173 17.30 -4.50 -13.39
N GLY A 174 16.85 -5.48 -12.59
CA GLY A 174 16.02 -5.22 -11.40
C GLY A 174 16.68 -4.46 -10.25
N GLY A 175 17.95 -4.07 -10.36
CA GLY A 175 18.69 -3.36 -9.30
C GLY A 175 18.04 -2.03 -8.91
N ALA A 176 17.53 -1.26 -9.87
CA ALA A 176 16.87 0.01 -9.62
C ALA A 176 15.52 -0.17 -8.92
N ALA A 177 14.68 -1.09 -9.43
CA ALA A 177 13.40 -1.42 -8.82
C ALA A 177 13.58 -1.87 -7.35
N ARG A 178 14.54 -2.77 -7.11
CA ARG A 178 14.89 -3.25 -5.76
C ARG A 178 15.41 -2.14 -4.85
N ALA A 179 16.21 -1.21 -5.37
CA ALA A 179 16.66 -0.06 -4.60
C ALA A 179 15.47 0.81 -4.17
N CYS A 180 14.50 1.04 -5.06
CA CYS A 180 13.27 1.75 -4.72
C CYS A 180 12.49 1.03 -3.61
N VAL A 181 12.35 -0.31 -3.66
CA VAL A 181 11.72 -1.09 -2.58
C VAL A 181 12.40 -0.84 -1.23
N LEU A 182 13.74 -0.91 -1.18
CA LEU A 182 14.51 -0.69 0.05
C LEU A 182 14.32 0.73 0.59
N VAL A 183 14.30 1.73 -0.30
CA VAL A 183 14.01 3.12 0.08
C VAL A 183 12.59 3.24 0.63
N ALA A 184 11.61 2.61 -0.02
CA ALA A 184 10.22 2.62 0.45
C ALA A 184 10.10 2.03 1.86
N TYR A 185 10.72 0.88 2.12
CA TYR A 185 10.72 0.28 3.46
C TYR A 185 11.45 1.14 4.50
N SER A 186 12.57 1.76 4.12
CA SER A 186 13.31 2.67 5.00
C SER A 186 12.45 3.88 5.40
N LEU A 187 11.72 4.45 4.43
CA LEU A 187 10.79 5.56 4.67
C LEU A 187 9.63 5.15 5.58
N ALA A 188 9.04 3.97 5.37
CA ALA A 188 7.99 3.44 6.24
C ALA A 188 8.49 3.19 7.67
N GLY A 189 9.68 2.60 7.83
CA GLY A 189 10.30 2.39 9.14
C GLY A 189 10.60 3.71 9.85
N MET A 190 11.16 4.70 9.14
CA MET A 190 11.38 6.04 9.68
C MET A 190 10.07 6.73 10.06
N ALA A 191 9.01 6.56 9.28
CA ALA A 191 7.69 7.09 9.62
C ALA A 191 7.21 6.55 10.98
N GLY A 192 7.35 5.24 11.21
CA GLY A 192 6.97 4.58 12.46
C GLY A 192 7.80 5.01 13.68
N LEU A 193 9.07 5.35 13.49
CA LEU A 193 9.98 5.79 14.55
C LEU A 193 9.95 7.30 14.81
N HIS A 194 9.32 8.08 13.93
CA HIS A 194 9.37 9.53 14.03
C HIS A 194 8.50 10.04 15.18
N HIS A 195 9.07 10.92 16.02
CA HIS A 195 8.44 11.42 17.26
C HIS A 195 7.05 12.04 17.04
N SER A 196 6.78 12.61 15.86
CA SER A 196 5.48 13.18 15.52
C SER A 196 4.31 12.17 15.48
N ILE A 197 4.58 10.86 15.58
CA ILE A 197 3.52 9.85 15.80
C ILE A 197 2.93 9.97 17.21
N ALA A 198 3.75 10.29 18.22
CA ALA A 198 3.31 10.38 19.61
C ALA A 198 2.30 11.53 19.82
N ASP A 199 2.52 12.65 19.13
CA ASP A 199 1.66 13.84 19.22
C ASP A 199 0.21 13.62 18.75
N HIS A 200 -0.07 12.51 18.03
CA HIS A 200 -1.40 12.22 17.48
C HIS A 200 -2.11 11.05 18.18
N VAL A 201 -1.45 10.43 19.17
CA VAL A 201 -2.00 9.30 19.95
C VAL A 201 -2.56 9.77 21.30
N GLU A 202 -2.20 10.97 21.78
CA GLU A 202 -2.76 11.48 23.05
C GLU A 202 -4.25 11.80 22.91
N PRO A 203 -5.14 11.11 23.66
CA PRO A 203 -6.56 11.45 23.68
C PRO A 203 -6.71 12.87 24.22
N ALA A 204 -7.57 13.67 23.61
CA ALA A 204 -7.92 14.99 24.11
C ALA A 204 -8.25 14.88 25.61
N ARG A 205 -7.36 15.43 26.45
CA ARG A 205 -7.51 15.44 27.90
C ARG A 205 -8.87 16.07 28.21
N PRO A 206 -9.81 15.36 28.87
CA PRO A 206 -11.11 15.94 29.16
C PRO A 206 -10.88 17.15 30.07
N LEU A 207 -11.28 18.32 29.59
CA LEU A 207 -11.35 19.52 30.42
C LEU A 207 -12.41 19.24 31.49
N GLY A 208 -11.98 19.29 32.74
CA GLY A 208 -12.82 19.05 33.93
C GLY A 208 -13.88 20.13 34.14
#